data_AF-A0A2A4HXJ0-F1
#
_entry.id   AF-A0A2A4HXJ0-F1
#
_cell.length_a   1.000
_cell.length_b   1.000
_cell.length_c   1.000
_cell.angle_alpha   90.00
_cell.angle_beta   90.00
_cell.angle_gamma   90.00
#
_symmetry.space_group_name_H-M   'P 1'
#
loop_
_entity.id
_entity.type
_entity.pdbx_description
1 polymer ?
#
loop_
_entity_poly.entity_id
_entity_poly.type
_entity_poly.pdbx_seq_one_letter_code
_entity_poly.pdbx_strand_id
1 'polypeptide(L)'
;MRVTRVKWTPAMVERLAERARQGWTGQQIGDELGVSRSAAIARLSRLRAAGDPRVPPARANPVQPGRRPDLDPPVTLADQVAEDISRGASSFASIARVRGVSTREVKAAWSTIVERLGWQVS
;
A
#
# COMPACT_ATOMS: atom_id res chain seq x y z
N MET A 1 -5.52 -25.42 -1.23
CA MET A 1 -5.80 -24.08 -1.80
C MET A 1 -6.21 -24.22 -3.26
N ARG A 2 -7.47 -23.93 -3.62
CA ARG A 2 -7.89 -23.94 -5.04
C ARG A 2 -7.31 -22.70 -5.72
N VAL A 3 -6.46 -22.90 -6.72
CA VAL A 3 -5.96 -21.84 -7.58
C VAL A 3 -7.10 -21.45 -8.51
N THR A 4 -7.93 -20.48 -8.13
CA THR A 4 -8.93 -19.91 -9.02
C THR A 4 -8.21 -19.26 -10.19
N ARG A 5 -8.41 -19.80 -11.41
CA ARG A 5 -7.90 -19.17 -12.62
C ARG A 5 -8.62 -17.85 -12.79
N VAL A 6 -7.92 -16.75 -12.55
CA VAL A 6 -8.38 -15.41 -12.88
C VAL A 6 -8.65 -15.36 -14.39
N LYS A 7 -9.88 -15.04 -14.77
CA LYS A 7 -10.24 -14.78 -16.16
C LYS A 7 -9.76 -13.37 -16.53
N TRP A 8 -8.65 -13.29 -17.22
CA TRP A 8 -8.09 -12.01 -17.68
C TRP A 8 -8.90 -11.47 -18.86
N THR A 9 -9.61 -10.36 -18.63
CA THR A 9 -10.26 -9.62 -19.72
C THR A 9 -9.28 -8.63 -20.37
N PRO A 10 -9.53 -8.20 -21.62
CA PRO A 10 -8.72 -7.17 -22.27
C PRO A 10 -8.61 -5.88 -21.44
N ALA A 11 -9.73 -5.43 -20.84
CA ALA A 11 -9.77 -4.25 -19.99
C ALA A 11 -8.90 -4.40 -18.72
N MET A 12 -8.86 -5.60 -18.11
CA MET A 12 -7.98 -5.86 -16.96
C MET A 12 -6.51 -5.84 -17.36
N VAL A 13 -6.18 -6.35 -18.55
CA VAL A 13 -4.81 -6.33 -19.08
C VAL A 13 -4.37 -4.90 -19.38
N GLU A 14 -5.25 -4.08 -19.94
CA GLU A 14 -4.98 -2.66 -20.21
C GLU A 14 -4.73 -1.89 -18.92
N ARG A 15 -5.60 -2.04 -17.92
CA ARG A 15 -5.37 -1.43 -16.60
C ARG A 15 -4.10 -1.93 -15.94
N LEU A 16 -3.81 -3.23 -16.00
CA LEU A 16 -2.58 -3.80 -15.45
C LEU A 16 -1.32 -3.21 -16.11
N ALA A 17 -1.33 -3.04 -17.43
CA ALA A 17 -0.22 -2.42 -18.16
C ALA A 17 -0.08 -0.93 -17.82
N GLU A 18 -1.18 -0.20 -17.79
CA GLU A 18 -1.22 1.23 -17.43
C GLU A 18 -0.68 1.48 -16.02
N ARG A 19 -1.13 0.71 -15.03
CA ARG A 19 -0.64 0.80 -13.65
C ARG A 19 0.82 0.41 -13.53
N ALA A 20 1.26 -0.61 -14.27
CA ALA A 20 2.68 -0.97 -14.31
C ALA A 20 3.55 0.13 -14.93
N ARG A 21 3.05 0.87 -15.93
CA ARG A 21 3.73 2.07 -16.48
C ARG A 21 3.78 3.21 -15.48
N GLN A 22 2.75 3.34 -14.63
CA GLN A 22 2.70 4.29 -13.53
C GLN A 22 3.55 3.87 -12.32
N GLY A 23 4.29 2.76 -12.40
CA GLY A 23 5.17 2.29 -11.33
C GLY A 23 4.46 1.58 -10.18
N TRP A 24 3.19 1.19 -10.35
CA TRP A 24 2.44 0.48 -9.31
C TRP A 24 3.03 -0.90 -9.02
N THR A 25 3.01 -1.30 -7.76
CA THR A 25 3.45 -2.63 -7.34
C THR A 25 2.40 -3.67 -7.68
N GLY A 26 2.83 -4.92 -7.89
CA GLY A 26 1.91 -6.02 -8.18
C GLY A 26 0.89 -6.30 -7.08
N GLN A 27 1.12 -5.82 -5.85
CA GLN A 27 0.13 -5.87 -4.78
C GLN A 27 -0.99 -4.85 -5.04
N GLN A 28 -0.64 -3.58 -5.26
CA GLN A 28 -1.61 -2.52 -5.56
C GLN A 28 -2.44 -2.82 -6.81
N ILE A 29 -1.81 -3.35 -7.86
CA ILE A 29 -2.51 -3.78 -9.08
C ILE A 29 -3.45 -4.96 -8.77
N GLY A 30 -3.04 -5.85 -7.86
CA GLY A 30 -3.87 -6.95 -7.40
C GLY A 30 -5.13 -6.45 -6.69
N ASP A 31 -4.96 -5.58 -5.69
CA ASP A 31 -6.04 -4.96 -4.94
C ASP A 31 -7.01 -4.19 -5.85
N GLU A 32 -6.51 -3.40 -6.81
CA GLU A 32 -7.37 -2.64 -7.75
C GLU A 32 -8.17 -3.55 -8.69
N LEU A 33 -7.57 -4.64 -9.16
CA LEU A 33 -8.20 -5.55 -10.14
C LEU A 33 -8.99 -6.69 -9.48
N GLY A 34 -9.02 -6.76 -8.14
CA GLY A 34 -9.66 -7.85 -7.40
C GLY A 34 -8.96 -9.20 -7.61
N VAL A 35 -7.66 -9.20 -7.86
CA VAL A 35 -6.84 -10.41 -8.11
C VAL A 35 -5.72 -10.53 -7.09
N SER A 36 -5.20 -11.75 -6.92
CA SER A 36 -4.06 -11.93 -6.02
C SER A 36 -2.80 -11.25 -6.56
N ARG A 37 -1.98 -10.71 -5.64
CA ARG A 37 -0.64 -10.17 -5.95
C ARG A 37 0.16 -11.08 -6.88
N SER A 38 0.20 -12.38 -6.58
CA SER A 38 0.92 -13.36 -7.37
C SER A 38 0.36 -13.52 -8.78
N ALA A 39 -0.96 -13.42 -8.96
CA ALA A 39 -1.59 -13.45 -10.27
C ALA A 39 -1.24 -12.20 -11.11
N ALA A 40 -1.26 -11.01 -10.49
CA ALA A 40 -0.87 -9.76 -11.16
C ALA A 40 0.61 -9.79 -11.59
N ILE A 41 1.52 -10.22 -10.70
CA ILE A 41 2.95 -10.35 -11.01
C ILE A 41 3.18 -11.38 -12.13
N ALA A 42 2.56 -12.56 -12.03
CA ALA A 42 2.70 -13.60 -13.05
C ALA A 42 2.17 -13.14 -14.41
N ARG A 43 1.09 -12.34 -14.44
CA ARG A 43 0.57 -11.78 -15.68
C ARG A 43 1.49 -10.72 -16.27
N LEU A 44 2.03 -9.81 -15.46
CA LEU A 44 3.02 -8.83 -15.89
C LEU A 44 4.27 -9.49 -16.47
N SER A 45 4.79 -10.52 -15.81
CA SER A 45 5.94 -11.28 -16.32
C SER A 45 5.66 -11.94 -17.66
N ARG A 46 4.46 -12.49 -17.87
CA ARG A 46 4.06 -13.06 -19.17
C ARG A 46 3.94 -12.00 -20.27
N LEU A 47 3.39 -10.82 -19.96
CA LEU A 47 3.30 -9.72 -20.93
C LEU A 47 4.68 -9.21 -21.33
N ARG A 48 5.61 -9.10 -20.37
CA ARG A 48 7.02 -8.77 -20.65
C ARG A 48 7.71 -9.83 -21.50
N ALA A 49 7.50 -11.11 -21.18
CA ALA A 49 8.08 -12.22 -21.94
C ALA A 49 7.54 -12.28 -23.38
N ALA A 50 6.29 -11.85 -23.59
CA ALA A 50 5.69 -11.71 -24.91
C ALA A 50 6.16 -10.46 -25.69
N GLY A 51 6.99 -9.61 -25.08
CA GLY A 51 7.45 -8.36 -25.70
C GLY A 51 6.33 -7.33 -25.89
N ASP A 52 5.28 -7.38 -25.06
CA ASP A 52 4.14 -6.47 -25.20
C ASP A 52 4.59 -5.02 -24.98
N PRO A 53 4.42 -4.12 -25.97
CA PRO A 53 4.92 -2.75 -25.90
C PRO A 53 4.23 -1.92 -24.82
N ARG A 54 3.10 -2.40 -24.26
CA ARG A 54 2.37 -1.73 -23.18
C ARG A 54 3.02 -1.92 -21.82
N VAL A 55 3.93 -2.91 -21.67
CA VAL A 55 4.57 -3.20 -20.39
C VAL A 55 6.06 -2.86 -20.48
N PRO A 56 6.57 -1.94 -19.64
CA PRO A 56 7.98 -1.57 -19.70
C PRO A 56 8.88 -2.78 -19.39
N PRO A 57 10.04 -2.91 -20.06
CA PRO A 57 11.00 -3.97 -19.80
C PRO A 57 11.47 -3.89 -18.34
N ALA A 58 11.77 -5.04 -17.74
CA ALA A 58 12.08 -5.15 -16.31
C ALA A 58 13.25 -4.24 -15.83
N ARG A 59 14.10 -3.76 -16.76
CA ARG A 59 15.22 -2.86 -16.49
C ARG A 59 14.86 -1.37 -16.42
N ALA A 60 13.65 -0.95 -16.78
CA ALA A 60 13.24 0.45 -16.83
C ALA A 60 12.34 0.90 -15.67
N ASN A 61 12.28 0.14 -14.57
CA ASN A 61 11.70 0.66 -13.34
C ASN A 61 12.85 1.19 -12.48
N PRO A 62 13.16 2.50 -12.48
CA PRO A 62 13.71 3.05 -11.25
C PRO A 62 12.71 2.66 -10.18
N VAL A 63 13.17 1.96 -9.15
CA VAL A 63 12.43 1.88 -7.90
C VAL A 63 12.29 3.35 -7.49
N GLN A 64 11.17 3.99 -7.83
CA GLN A 64 10.78 5.23 -7.21
C GLN A 64 10.03 4.80 -5.95
N PRO A 65 10.69 4.75 -4.78
CA PRO A 65 9.96 4.72 -3.54
C PRO A 65 9.23 6.05 -3.43
N GLY A 66 7.93 6.05 -3.65
CA GLY A 66 7.08 7.17 -3.23
C GLY A 66 6.76 8.21 -4.29
N ARG A 67 6.00 7.82 -5.33
CA ARG A 67 5.04 8.77 -5.91
C ARG A 67 3.70 8.09 -6.14
N ARG A 68 2.81 8.22 -5.14
CA ARG A 68 1.36 8.13 -5.35
C ARG A 68 0.92 9.47 -5.95
N PRO A 69 0.32 9.53 -7.15
CA PRO A 69 -0.62 10.59 -7.45
C PRO A 69 -1.94 10.19 -6.80
N ASP A 70 -2.34 10.92 -5.77
CA ASP A 70 -3.72 11.01 -5.28
C ASP A 70 -4.31 9.86 -4.43
N LEU A 71 -3.52 9.29 -3.53
CA LEU A 71 -4.08 8.61 -2.37
C LEU A 71 -3.29 9.06 -1.15
N ASP A 72 -3.99 9.59 -0.16
CA ASP A 72 -3.55 9.99 1.18
C ASP A 72 -2.28 9.28 1.65
N PRO A 73 -1.39 9.96 2.41
CA PRO A 73 -0.17 9.35 2.93
C PRO A 73 -0.48 7.99 3.58
N PRO A 74 0.43 6.99 3.50
CA PRO A 74 0.21 5.73 4.18
C PRO A 74 -0.10 6.06 5.64
N VAL A 75 -1.32 5.76 6.10
CA VAL A 75 -1.79 6.10 7.44
C VAL A 75 -0.85 5.41 8.40
N THR A 76 0.19 6.13 8.84
CA THR A 76 1.24 5.60 9.69
C THR A 76 0.63 5.19 11.03
N LEU A 77 1.26 4.34 11.82
CA LEU A 77 0.75 4.06 13.16
C LEU A 77 0.55 5.37 13.96
N ALA A 78 1.43 6.37 13.74
CA ALA A 78 1.25 7.72 14.26
C ALA A 78 -0.05 8.40 13.77
N ASP A 79 -0.32 8.34 12.48
CA ASP A 79 -1.55 8.92 11.90
C ASP A 79 -2.81 8.21 12.39
N GLN A 80 -2.77 6.88 12.54
CA GLN A 80 -3.86 6.08 13.12
C GLN A 80 -4.09 6.39 14.60
N VAL A 81 -3.01 6.55 15.37
CA VAL A 81 -3.07 6.93 16.79
C VAL A 81 -3.62 8.36 16.94
N ALA A 82 -3.22 9.29 16.08
CA ALA A 82 -3.79 10.64 16.03
C ALA A 82 -5.29 10.62 15.70
N GLU A 83 -5.71 9.79 14.74
CA GLU A 83 -7.12 9.62 14.37
C GLU A 83 -7.93 9.04 15.53
N ASP A 84 -7.44 7.98 16.18
CA ASP A 84 -8.14 7.35 17.31
C ASP A 84 -8.29 8.32 18.50
N ILE A 85 -7.26 9.13 18.79
CA ILE A 85 -7.32 10.16 19.83
C ILE A 85 -8.32 11.27 19.44
N SER A 86 -8.31 11.71 18.18
CA SER A 86 -9.27 12.70 17.67
C SER A 86 -10.72 12.21 17.73
N ARG A 87 -10.93 10.89 17.65
CA ARG A 87 -12.24 10.24 17.81
C ARG A 87 -12.65 9.99 19.26
N GLY A 88 -11.81 10.36 20.23
CA GLY A 88 -12.11 10.24 21.66
C GLY A 88 -11.65 8.93 22.29
N ALA A 89 -10.64 8.26 21.73
CA ALA A 89 -10.03 7.10 22.38
C ALA A 89 -9.54 7.47 23.79
N SER A 90 -10.05 6.76 24.79
CA SER A 90 -9.86 7.09 26.20
C SER A 90 -8.52 6.65 26.79
N SER A 91 -7.72 5.82 26.08
CA SER A 91 -6.39 5.37 26.53
C SER A 91 -5.57 4.70 25.43
N PHE A 92 -4.24 4.80 25.51
CA PHE A 92 -3.30 4.08 24.62
C PHE A 92 -3.46 2.54 24.64
N ALA A 93 -3.88 1.97 25.77
CA ALA A 93 -4.17 0.53 25.88
C ALA A 93 -5.38 0.11 25.02
N SER A 94 -6.38 0.98 24.91
CA SER A 94 -7.55 0.74 24.05
C SER A 94 -7.15 0.78 22.57
N ILE A 95 -6.33 1.76 22.19
CA ILE A 95 -5.82 1.91 20.83
C ILE A 95 -4.97 0.68 20.45
N ALA A 96 -4.06 0.26 21.33
CA ALA A 96 -3.24 -0.94 21.15
C ALA A 96 -4.10 -2.19 20.90
N ARG A 97 -5.16 -2.36 21.68
CA ARG A 97 -6.09 -3.50 21.54
C ARG A 97 -6.88 -3.47 20.23
N VAL A 98 -7.40 -2.31 19.83
CA VAL A 98 -8.18 -2.15 18.58
C VAL A 98 -7.30 -2.35 17.36
N ARG A 99 -6.06 -1.89 17.42
CA ARG A 99 -5.10 -1.94 16.30
C ARG A 99 -4.24 -3.20 16.27
N GLY A 100 -4.32 -4.06 17.29
CA GLY A 100 -3.54 -5.30 17.37
C GLY A 100 -2.04 -5.08 17.53
N VAL A 101 -1.63 -3.95 18.10
CA VAL A 101 -0.22 -3.56 18.31
C VAL A 101 0.09 -3.45 19.79
N SER A 102 1.37 -3.37 20.14
CA SER A 102 1.78 -3.19 21.52
C SER A 102 1.55 -1.76 21.99
N THR A 103 1.24 -1.57 23.29
CA THR A 103 1.19 -0.22 23.90
C THR A 103 2.50 0.55 23.76
N ARG A 104 3.65 -0.14 23.69
CA ARG A 104 4.95 0.47 23.40
C ARG A 104 5.00 1.11 22.01
N GLU A 105 4.41 0.46 21.02
CA GLU A 105 4.36 0.96 19.64
C GLU A 105 3.42 2.15 19.52
N VAL A 106 2.29 2.12 20.23
CA VAL A 106 1.37 3.26 20.33
C VAL A 106 2.05 4.48 20.97
N LYS A 107 2.84 4.28 22.03
CA LYS A 107 3.63 5.36 22.65
C LYS A 107 4.72 5.89 21.73
N ALA A 108 5.43 5.02 21.02
CA ALA A 108 6.45 5.45 20.05
C ALA A 108 5.82 6.27 18.91
N ALA A 109 4.67 5.82 18.40
CA ALA A 109 3.88 6.53 17.42
C ALA A 109 3.40 7.90 17.94
N TRP A 110 2.92 7.97 19.19
CA TRP A 110 2.57 9.24 19.84
C TRP A 110 3.77 10.18 19.98
N SER A 111 4.95 9.67 20.36
CA SER A 111 6.19 10.45 20.41
C SER A 111 6.51 11.08 19.06
N THR A 112 6.42 10.32 17.97
CA THR A 112 6.63 10.83 16.61
C THR A 112 5.65 11.94 16.24
N ILE A 113 4.38 11.87 16.69
CA ILE A 113 3.37 12.92 16.45
C ILE A 113 3.74 14.19 17.21
N VAL A 114 4.11 14.06 18.49
CA VAL A 114 4.50 15.19 19.34
C VAL A 114 5.75 15.89 18.81
N GLU A 115 6.77 15.12 18.41
CA GLU A 115 7.99 15.65 17.77
C GLU A 115 7.67 16.35 16.45
N ARG A 116 6.79 15.78 15.63
CA ARG A 116 6.36 16.36 14.34
C ARG A 116 5.54 17.64 14.51
N LEU A 117 4.75 17.76 15.58
CA LEU A 117 3.95 18.95 15.88
C LEU A 117 4.73 20.03 16.63
N GLY A 118 6.01 19.77 16.95
CA GLY A 118 6.87 20.73 17.65
C GLY A 118 6.40 21.05 19.08
N TRP A 119 5.54 20.20 19.66
CA TRP A 119 5.12 20.36 21.04
C TRP A 119 6.23 19.82 21.94
N GLN A 120 7.10 20.72 22.43
CA GLN A 120 7.97 20.39 23.55
C GLN A 120 7.09 20.14 24.77
N VAL A 121 6.96 18.87 25.14
CA VAL A 121 6.47 18.49 26.47
C VAL A 121 7.61 18.81 27.44
N SER A 122 7.51 19.97 28.09
CA SER A 122 8.38 20.36 29.21
C SER A 122 8.03 19.60 30.47
#